data_AF-A0A971JSF3-F1
#
_entry.id   AF-A0A971JSF3-F1
#
_cell.length_a   1.000
_cell.length_b   1.000
_cell.length_c   1.000
_cell.angle_alpha   90.00
_cell.angle_beta   90.00
_cell.angle_gamma   90.00
#
_symmetry.space_group_name_H-M   'P 1'
#
loop_
_entity.id
_entity.type
_entity.pdbx_description
1 polymer ?
#
loop_
_entity_poly.entity_id
_entity_poly.type
_entity_poly.pdbx_seq_one_letter_code
_entity_poly.pdbx_strand_id
1 'polypeptide(L)'
;MEVELFIHGVPNGEGFWGKEEDRNYFGTFYDHSADEVKFLIQSRMSKSKPYCYYNYLVYKTAGAAAPNVVAQDGRDGSYFGISLRLNAYCKDFMNIFRILDTLYHIYVYGDILKMDKSKLKYTCSDFSKVDAKLKAIEAEAIKLIQNGFVSESFASLDGFSTTGSKSVTGNLYEVTADDVLQYMKQYGKVALSPFYPTMREKKMQQQYNSKIASLKQQFETEKSNIEATIPSLKNQMAELKQEISSRDTKMMDLQAELESARSHNQVARLVSTLKAPLAELTKALHAIAPSSDTNANSPSSKLSAFKIAALAVPAVNFILLVCGILGIYKLIESSEKLEAATAHQIVAPAVGNSSQADDSLFSSTPLQEGEQTPTNRKSKDDASVSPFKTSDQKENVSTKKAEKENQ
;
A
#
# COMPACT_ATOMS: atom_id res chain seq x y z
N MET A 1 -36.83 -35.19 8.63
CA MET A 1 -35.94 -34.05 8.91
C MET A 1 -36.80 -32.94 9.47
N GLU A 2 -36.38 -32.33 10.57
CA GLU A 2 -37.04 -31.16 11.14
C GLU A 2 -36.31 -29.91 10.64
N VAL A 3 -37.07 -28.95 10.12
CA VAL A 3 -36.58 -27.71 9.51
C VAL A 3 -37.28 -26.55 10.18
N GLU A 4 -36.51 -25.56 10.63
CA GLU A 4 -37.05 -24.36 11.26
C GLU A 4 -36.29 -23.13 10.79
N LEU A 5 -37.01 -22.03 10.59
CA LEU A 5 -36.46 -20.75 10.18
C LEU A 5 -36.48 -19.74 11.34
N PHE A 6 -35.43 -18.94 11.42
CA PHE A 6 -35.28 -17.88 12.40
C PHE A 6 -34.90 -16.59 11.68
N ILE A 7 -35.47 -15.48 12.14
CA ILE A 7 -35.11 -14.14 11.67
C ILE A 7 -34.68 -13.33 12.89
N HIS A 8 -33.51 -12.72 12.79
CA HIS A 8 -32.90 -12.00 13.92
C HIS A 8 -32.10 -10.80 13.42
N GLY A 9 -31.86 -9.84 14.31
CA GLY A 9 -31.14 -8.62 13.94
C GLY A 9 -31.40 -7.50 14.92
N VAL A 10 -31.13 -6.25 14.50
CA VAL A 10 -31.20 -5.09 15.40
C VAL A 10 -32.01 -3.94 14.79
N PRO A 11 -33.34 -4.11 14.59
CA PRO A 11 -34.21 -3.06 14.05
C PRO A 11 -34.35 -1.85 14.98
N ASN A 12 -34.47 -2.07 16.29
CA ASN A 12 -34.52 -1.04 17.32
C ASN A 12 -34.08 -1.61 18.69
N GLY A 13 -32.88 -2.17 18.74
CA GLY A 13 -32.48 -3.12 19.78
C GLY A 13 -32.60 -4.57 19.29
N GLU A 14 -32.26 -5.54 20.12
CA GLU A 14 -32.27 -6.95 19.74
C GLU A 14 -33.67 -7.42 19.34
N GLY A 15 -33.83 -7.77 18.06
CA GLY A 15 -35.04 -8.32 17.48
C GLY A 15 -34.84 -9.79 17.16
N PHE A 16 -35.86 -10.60 17.47
CA PHE A 16 -35.85 -12.04 17.20
C PHE A 16 -37.26 -12.53 16.86
N TRP A 17 -37.34 -13.42 15.87
CA TRP A 17 -38.54 -14.12 15.44
C TRP A 17 -38.19 -15.59 15.20
N GLY A 18 -38.89 -16.51 15.86
CA GLY A 18 -38.65 -17.95 15.83
C GLY A 18 -38.87 -18.59 17.21
N LYS A 19 -38.32 -19.78 17.42
CA LYS A 19 -38.44 -20.48 18.72
C LYS A 19 -37.57 -19.82 19.80
N GLU A 20 -38.20 -19.46 20.91
CA GLU A 20 -37.60 -18.68 22.00
C GLU A 20 -36.34 -19.31 22.63
N GLU A 21 -36.22 -20.64 22.57
CA GLU A 21 -35.08 -21.39 23.11
C GLU A 21 -33.73 -21.02 22.46
N ASP A 22 -33.75 -20.49 21.23
CA ASP A 22 -32.53 -20.11 20.50
C ASP A 22 -32.24 -18.61 20.55
N ARG A 23 -33.09 -17.77 21.17
CA ARG A 23 -32.88 -16.31 21.20
C ARG A 23 -31.46 -15.93 21.65
N ASN A 24 -31.02 -16.49 22.78
CA ASN A 24 -29.71 -16.19 23.35
C ASN A 24 -28.54 -16.56 22.42
N TYR A 25 -28.72 -17.56 21.56
CA TYR A 25 -27.72 -17.90 20.56
C TYR A 25 -27.59 -16.80 19.51
N PHE A 26 -28.72 -16.40 18.93
CA PHE A 26 -28.73 -15.39 17.88
C PHE A 26 -28.33 -14.01 18.39
N GLY A 27 -28.57 -13.72 19.67
CA GLY A 27 -28.05 -12.52 20.34
C GLY A 27 -26.51 -12.41 20.30
N THR A 28 -25.79 -13.52 20.20
CA THR A 28 -24.31 -13.50 20.07
C THR A 28 -23.80 -12.93 18.75
N PHE A 29 -24.66 -12.77 17.75
CA PHE A 29 -24.30 -12.17 16.45
C PHE A 29 -24.36 -10.65 16.45
N TYR A 30 -24.85 -10.05 17.55
CA TYR A 30 -24.77 -8.61 17.81
C TYR A 30 -23.34 -8.20 18.17
N ASP A 31 -22.42 -8.42 17.25
CA ASP A 31 -21.02 -8.03 17.34
C ASP A 31 -20.65 -7.21 16.09
N HIS A 32 -19.73 -6.27 16.22
CA HIS A 32 -19.32 -5.36 15.16
C HIS A 32 -18.47 -6.10 14.12
N SER A 33 -19.15 -6.86 13.26
CA SER A 33 -18.51 -7.62 12.18
C SER A 33 -18.08 -6.69 11.05
N ALA A 34 -16.84 -6.86 10.57
CA ALA A 34 -16.36 -6.16 9.38
C ALA A 34 -16.89 -6.76 8.07
N ASP A 35 -17.48 -7.96 8.15
CA ASP A 35 -17.95 -8.74 7.00
C ASP A 35 -19.12 -8.05 6.29
N GLU A 36 -19.29 -8.32 5.00
CA GLU A 36 -20.48 -7.89 4.26
C GLU A 36 -21.60 -8.90 4.45
N VAL A 37 -21.38 -10.08 3.89
CA VAL A 37 -22.19 -11.29 4.09
C VAL A 37 -21.33 -12.35 4.76
N LYS A 38 -21.85 -12.96 5.82
CA LYS A 38 -21.24 -14.12 6.49
C LYS A 38 -22.24 -15.28 6.47
N PHE A 39 -21.83 -16.37 5.84
CA PHE A 39 -22.52 -17.65 5.92
C PHE A 39 -21.85 -18.53 6.98
N LEU A 40 -22.46 -18.62 8.16
CA LEU A 40 -21.93 -19.37 9.29
C LEU A 40 -22.67 -20.70 9.46
N ILE A 41 -21.95 -21.80 9.33
CA ILE A 41 -22.46 -23.14 9.63
C ILE A 41 -21.94 -23.55 11.01
N GLN A 42 -22.83 -23.99 11.88
CA GLN A 42 -22.46 -24.36 13.25
C GLN A 42 -23.32 -25.51 13.79
N SER A 43 -22.67 -26.54 14.34
CA SER A 43 -23.33 -27.60 15.10
C SER A 43 -23.34 -27.24 16.58
N ARG A 44 -24.51 -27.35 17.21
CA ARG A 44 -24.71 -26.99 18.63
C ARG A 44 -25.72 -27.92 19.28
N MET A 45 -25.61 -28.03 20.60
CA MET A 45 -26.64 -28.67 21.42
C MET A 45 -27.71 -27.64 21.78
N SER A 46 -28.97 -27.95 21.49
CA SER A 46 -30.13 -27.22 21.98
C SER A 46 -31.09 -28.19 22.65
N LYS A 47 -31.45 -27.93 23.92
CA LYS A 47 -32.25 -28.84 24.76
C LYS A 47 -31.77 -30.31 24.71
N SER A 48 -30.46 -30.52 24.82
CA SER A 48 -29.82 -31.84 24.78
C SER A 48 -29.96 -32.61 23.44
N LYS A 49 -30.36 -31.94 22.36
CA LYS A 49 -30.35 -32.49 20.99
C LYS A 49 -29.35 -31.74 20.11
N PRO A 50 -28.58 -32.45 19.26
CA PRO A 50 -27.70 -31.80 18.31
C PRO A 50 -28.50 -31.22 17.14
N TYR A 51 -28.21 -29.98 16.77
CA TYR A 51 -28.72 -29.32 15.57
C TYR A 51 -27.57 -28.69 14.78
N CYS A 52 -27.77 -28.56 13.48
CA CYS A 52 -26.93 -27.78 12.59
C CYS A 52 -27.65 -26.49 12.20
N TYR A 53 -26.98 -25.37 12.43
CA TYR A 53 -27.47 -24.03 12.13
C TYR A 53 -26.73 -23.50 10.91
N TYR A 54 -27.49 -23.03 9.93
CA TYR A 54 -27.00 -22.36 8.73
C TYR A 54 -27.45 -20.92 8.81
N ASN A 55 -26.54 -20.04 9.19
CA ASN A 55 -26.82 -18.63 9.45
C ASN A 55 -26.35 -17.79 8.26
N TYR A 56 -27.27 -17.06 7.63
CA TYR A 56 -26.97 -16.08 6.60
C TYR A 56 -27.07 -14.69 7.22
N LEU A 57 -25.92 -14.04 7.42
CA LEU A 57 -25.79 -12.80 8.17
C LEU A 57 -25.33 -11.68 7.24
N VAL A 58 -26.01 -10.54 7.29
CA VAL A 58 -25.70 -9.33 6.53
C VAL A 58 -25.39 -8.20 7.48
N TYR A 59 -24.19 -7.66 7.38
CA TYR A 59 -23.72 -6.52 8.19
C TYR A 59 -23.46 -5.29 7.31
N LYS A 60 -23.04 -5.50 6.05
CA LYS A 60 -22.78 -4.44 5.06
C LYS A 60 -23.23 -4.89 3.67
N THR A 61 -23.44 -3.94 2.76
CA THR A 61 -23.72 -4.22 1.34
C THR A 61 -22.43 -4.42 0.54
N ALA A 62 -22.50 -5.02 -0.65
CA ALA A 62 -21.31 -5.32 -1.44
C ALA A 62 -20.85 -4.19 -2.35
N GLY A 63 -19.52 -4.00 -2.48
CA GLY A 63 -18.92 -3.29 -3.62
C GLY A 63 -18.90 -1.76 -3.58
N ALA A 64 -19.23 -1.13 -2.45
CA ALA A 64 -18.93 0.28 -2.20
C ALA A 64 -18.14 0.39 -0.89
N ALA A 65 -17.70 1.57 -0.49
CA ALA A 65 -17.30 1.83 0.90
C ALA A 65 -18.52 1.64 1.84
N ALA A 66 -18.92 0.39 2.03
CA ALA A 66 -20.31 -0.02 1.87
C ALA A 66 -21.30 0.44 2.95
N PRO A 67 -22.59 0.59 2.59
CA PRO A 67 -23.68 0.87 3.52
C PRO A 67 -23.71 -0.14 4.67
N ASN A 68 -23.48 0.33 5.89
CA ASN A 68 -23.75 -0.46 7.09
C ASN A 68 -25.26 -0.75 7.15
N VAL A 69 -25.62 -1.93 7.66
CA VAL A 69 -26.98 -2.14 8.15
C VAL A 69 -27.18 -1.23 9.36
N VAL A 70 -28.27 -0.45 9.34
CA VAL A 70 -28.62 0.47 10.42
C VAL A 70 -30.03 0.24 10.93
N ALA A 71 -30.20 0.47 12.22
CA ALA A 71 -31.49 0.41 12.88
C ALA A 71 -32.49 1.40 12.27
N GLN A 72 -33.77 1.24 12.61
CA GLN A 72 -34.86 2.06 12.07
C GLN A 72 -34.73 3.55 12.45
N ASP A 73 -34.11 3.86 13.59
CA ASP A 73 -33.76 5.23 14.00
C ASP A 73 -32.50 5.78 13.28
N GLY A 74 -31.78 4.92 12.54
CA GLY A 74 -30.54 5.26 11.83
C GLY A 74 -29.27 4.94 12.61
N ARG A 75 -29.36 4.31 13.79
CA ARG A 75 -28.19 3.93 14.59
C ARG A 75 -27.33 2.89 13.87
N ASP A 76 -26.02 3.15 13.83
CA ASP A 76 -25.01 2.27 13.26
C ASP A 76 -24.76 1.01 14.12
N GLY A 77 -24.10 0.01 13.51
CA GLY A 77 -23.75 -1.25 14.18
C GLY A 77 -24.90 -2.24 14.26
N SER A 78 -25.87 -2.16 13.33
CA SER A 78 -26.92 -3.15 13.18
C SER A 78 -26.49 -4.28 12.22
N TYR A 79 -27.27 -5.35 12.19
CA TYR A 79 -27.10 -6.48 11.28
C TYR A 79 -28.44 -7.16 11.09
N PHE A 80 -28.58 -7.93 10.01
CA PHE A 80 -29.74 -8.78 9.75
C PHE A 80 -29.31 -10.23 9.53
N GLY A 81 -30.10 -11.17 10.04
CA GLY A 81 -29.83 -12.60 9.93
C GLY A 81 -31.07 -13.41 9.57
N ILE A 82 -30.89 -14.36 8.63
CA ILE A 82 -31.83 -15.45 8.35
C ILE A 82 -31.10 -16.75 8.67
N SER A 83 -31.67 -17.56 9.54
CA SER A 83 -31.01 -18.78 10.00
C SER A 83 -31.91 -19.99 9.87
N LEU A 84 -31.36 -21.08 9.34
CA LEU A 84 -32.03 -22.37 9.23
C LEU A 84 -31.47 -23.33 10.28
N ARG A 85 -32.34 -23.97 11.06
CA ARG A 85 -31.98 -25.03 12.01
C ARG A 85 -32.46 -26.37 11.49
N LEU A 86 -31.53 -27.32 11.40
CA LEU A 86 -31.79 -28.69 10.96
C LEU A 86 -31.36 -29.70 12.03
N ASN A 87 -32.12 -30.78 12.20
CA ASN A 87 -31.70 -31.93 13.02
C ASN A 87 -30.73 -32.89 12.30
N ALA A 88 -30.13 -32.43 11.20
CA ALA A 88 -29.18 -33.17 10.37
C ALA A 88 -28.19 -32.19 9.71
N TYR A 89 -27.03 -32.68 9.29
CA TYR A 89 -26.11 -31.90 8.46
C TYR A 89 -26.44 -32.08 6.97
N CYS A 90 -26.64 -30.99 6.24
CA CYS A 90 -26.73 -30.97 4.78
C CYS A 90 -25.35 -30.95 4.14
N LYS A 91 -25.08 -31.94 3.28
CA LYS A 91 -23.86 -32.08 2.48
C LYS A 91 -23.76 -31.01 1.40
N ASP A 92 -24.90 -30.61 0.83
CA ASP A 92 -24.99 -29.52 -0.15
C ASP A 92 -25.30 -28.19 0.55
N PHE A 93 -24.33 -27.74 1.36
CA PHE A 93 -24.41 -26.46 2.06
C PHE A 93 -24.47 -25.26 1.09
N MET A 94 -23.95 -25.42 -0.13
CA MET A 94 -23.99 -24.38 -1.16
C MET A 94 -25.43 -24.10 -1.60
N ASN A 95 -26.25 -25.14 -1.78
CA ASN A 95 -27.66 -24.93 -2.10
C ASN A 95 -28.43 -24.30 -0.93
N ILE A 96 -28.09 -24.62 0.34
CA ILE A 96 -28.65 -23.90 1.49
C ILE A 96 -28.28 -22.42 1.44
N PHE A 97 -27.01 -22.09 1.18
CA PHE A 97 -26.57 -20.71 1.02
C PHE A 97 -27.40 -20.00 -0.06
N ARG A 98 -27.57 -20.62 -1.24
CA ARG A 98 -28.35 -20.06 -2.35
C ARG A 98 -29.81 -19.81 -1.99
N ILE A 99 -30.43 -20.72 -1.23
CA ILE A 99 -31.81 -20.56 -0.76
C ILE A 99 -31.91 -19.36 0.20
N LEU A 100 -31.03 -19.28 1.21
CA LEU A 100 -31.03 -18.16 2.15
C LEU A 100 -30.72 -16.81 1.47
N ASP A 101 -29.77 -16.81 0.55
CA ASP A 101 -29.42 -15.65 -0.28
C ASP A 101 -30.60 -15.20 -1.15
N THR A 102 -31.33 -16.15 -1.75
CA THR A 102 -32.55 -15.89 -2.52
C THR A 102 -33.66 -15.31 -1.64
N LEU A 103 -33.88 -15.88 -0.46
CA LEU A 103 -34.88 -15.38 0.48
C LEU A 103 -34.58 -13.95 0.91
N TYR A 104 -33.31 -13.65 1.19
CA TYR A 104 -32.87 -12.29 1.49
C TYR A 104 -33.17 -11.32 0.35
N HIS A 105 -32.73 -11.63 -0.87
CA HIS A 105 -32.88 -10.73 -2.01
C HIS A 105 -34.32 -10.54 -2.49
N ILE A 106 -35.18 -11.57 -2.36
CA ILE A 106 -36.58 -11.52 -2.82
C ILE A 106 -37.51 -10.90 -1.76
N TYR A 107 -37.35 -11.27 -0.49
CA TYR A 107 -38.34 -10.93 0.54
C TYR A 107 -37.87 -9.91 1.58
N VAL A 108 -36.55 -9.76 1.77
CA VAL A 108 -36.00 -8.87 2.80
C VAL A 108 -35.55 -7.56 2.18
N TYR A 109 -34.71 -7.63 1.14
CA TYR A 109 -34.18 -6.46 0.47
C TYR A 109 -35.30 -5.71 -0.28
N GLY A 110 -35.40 -4.40 -0.04
CA GLY A 110 -36.45 -3.54 -0.56
C GLY A 110 -37.72 -3.48 0.30
N ASP A 111 -37.88 -4.39 1.27
CA ASP A 111 -39.07 -4.47 2.14
C ASP A 111 -38.73 -4.32 3.63
N ILE A 112 -38.16 -5.34 4.27
CA ILE A 112 -37.75 -5.29 5.70
C ILE A 112 -36.51 -4.39 5.86
N LEU A 113 -35.60 -4.47 4.89
CA LEU A 113 -34.42 -3.62 4.79
C LEU A 113 -34.50 -2.83 3.48
N LYS A 114 -34.33 -1.51 3.57
CA LYS A 114 -34.40 -0.62 2.41
C LYS A 114 -33.21 0.32 2.36
N MET A 115 -32.72 0.59 1.16
CA MET A 115 -31.67 1.59 0.96
C MET A 115 -32.23 2.99 1.29
N ASP A 116 -31.63 3.62 2.29
CA ASP A 116 -31.85 5.02 2.66
C ASP A 116 -30.52 5.77 2.50
N LYS A 117 -30.46 6.67 1.51
CA LYS A 117 -29.23 7.34 1.04
C LYS A 117 -28.15 6.32 0.66
N SER A 118 -27.27 6.01 1.60
CA SER A 118 -26.11 5.12 1.46
C SER A 118 -26.02 4.15 2.64
N LYS A 119 -27.14 3.84 3.31
CA LYS A 119 -27.24 2.91 4.44
C LYS A 119 -28.39 1.93 4.20
N LEU A 120 -28.22 0.67 4.57
CA LEU A 120 -29.28 -0.32 4.48
C LEU A 120 -30.09 -0.30 5.78
N LYS A 121 -31.27 0.30 5.75
CA LYS A 121 -32.02 0.68 6.95
C LYS A 121 -33.22 -0.23 7.19
N TYR A 122 -33.46 -0.60 8.44
CA TYR A 122 -34.69 -1.28 8.85
C TYR A 122 -35.93 -0.41 8.63
N THR A 123 -36.97 -1.01 8.07
CA THR A 123 -38.28 -0.35 7.88
C THR A 123 -39.23 -0.56 9.07
N CYS A 124 -38.99 -1.62 9.86
CA CYS A 124 -39.76 -1.94 11.06
C CYS A 124 -38.96 -1.69 12.34
N SER A 125 -39.64 -1.37 13.44
CA SER A 125 -39.02 -1.27 14.79
C SER A 125 -38.84 -2.61 15.47
N ASP A 126 -39.68 -3.58 15.10
CA ASP A 126 -39.81 -4.88 15.74
C ASP A 126 -40.36 -5.88 14.73
N PHE A 127 -39.91 -7.13 14.79
CA PHE A 127 -40.32 -8.18 13.86
C PHE A 127 -41.79 -8.61 14.02
N SER A 128 -42.39 -8.41 15.20
CA SER A 128 -43.83 -8.63 15.42
C SER A 128 -44.71 -7.78 14.50
N LYS A 129 -44.25 -6.59 14.09
CA LYS A 129 -44.98 -5.70 13.17
C LYS A 129 -45.01 -6.21 11.73
N VAL A 130 -44.14 -7.15 11.38
CA VAL A 130 -44.03 -7.74 10.06
C VAL A 130 -44.26 -9.26 10.09
N ASP A 131 -44.87 -9.79 11.16
CA ASP A 131 -45.06 -11.24 11.41
C ASP A 131 -45.65 -11.99 10.20
N ALA A 132 -46.68 -11.44 9.55
CA ALA A 132 -47.28 -12.04 8.36
C ALA A 132 -46.29 -12.25 7.21
N LYS A 133 -45.35 -11.30 7.03
CA LYS A 133 -44.28 -11.40 6.03
C LYS A 133 -43.26 -12.46 6.44
N LEU A 134 -42.87 -12.50 7.71
CA LEU A 134 -41.91 -13.48 8.23
C LEU A 134 -42.45 -14.91 8.10
N LYS A 135 -43.74 -15.12 8.36
CA LYS A 135 -44.43 -16.40 8.09
C LYS A 135 -44.42 -16.79 6.61
N ALA A 136 -44.58 -15.81 5.70
CA ALA A 136 -44.48 -16.08 4.26
C ALA A 136 -43.04 -16.49 3.86
N ILE A 137 -42.03 -15.85 4.45
CA ILE A 137 -40.61 -16.23 4.25
C ILE A 137 -40.36 -17.65 4.78
N GLU A 138 -40.87 -17.99 5.98
CA GLU A 138 -40.76 -19.34 6.55
C GLU A 138 -41.41 -20.39 5.65
N ALA A 139 -42.64 -20.14 5.17
CA ALA A 139 -43.35 -21.05 4.29
C ALA A 139 -42.61 -21.29 2.97
N GLU A 140 -42.08 -20.23 2.34
CA GLU A 140 -41.30 -20.38 1.11
C GLU A 140 -39.95 -21.06 1.38
N ALA A 141 -39.29 -20.77 2.50
CA ALA A 141 -38.06 -21.46 2.89
C ALA A 141 -38.28 -22.98 3.00
N ILE A 142 -39.32 -23.40 3.74
CA ILE A 142 -39.66 -24.81 3.90
C ILE A 142 -39.95 -25.46 2.54
N LYS A 143 -40.71 -24.79 1.67
CA LYS A 143 -41.01 -25.26 0.31
C LYS A 143 -39.75 -25.40 -0.55
N LEU A 144 -38.83 -24.44 -0.51
CA LEU A 144 -37.57 -24.51 -1.25
C LEU A 144 -36.67 -25.64 -0.73
N ILE A 145 -36.62 -25.87 0.59
CA ILE A 145 -35.91 -27.02 1.16
C ILE A 145 -36.54 -28.34 0.72
N GLN A 146 -37.86 -28.48 0.78
CA GLN A 146 -38.57 -29.70 0.39
C GLN A 146 -38.39 -30.04 -1.09
N ASN A 147 -38.34 -29.04 -1.96
CA ASN A 147 -38.16 -29.24 -3.40
C ASN A 147 -36.69 -29.38 -3.81
N GLY A 148 -35.77 -28.76 -3.06
CA GLY A 148 -34.37 -28.63 -3.43
C GLY A 148 -33.46 -29.76 -2.93
N PHE A 149 -33.93 -30.61 -2.00
CA PHE A 149 -33.11 -31.64 -1.40
C PHE A 149 -33.82 -33.00 -1.32
N VAL A 150 -33.01 -34.05 -1.41
CA VAL A 150 -33.44 -35.45 -1.19
C VAL A 150 -32.89 -35.96 0.13
N SER A 151 -33.35 -37.13 0.58
CA SER A 151 -32.96 -37.68 1.88
C SER A 151 -31.44 -37.87 2.02
N GLU A 152 -30.77 -38.21 0.92
CA GLU A 152 -29.35 -38.48 0.78
C GLU A 152 -28.49 -37.21 0.87
N SER A 153 -29.10 -36.04 0.67
CA SER A 153 -28.47 -34.73 0.86
C SER A 153 -28.10 -34.49 2.33
N PHE A 154 -28.65 -35.27 3.25
CA PHE A 154 -28.46 -35.10 4.69
C PHE A 154 -27.67 -36.26 5.31
N ALA A 155 -26.94 -35.95 6.37
CA ALA A 155 -26.19 -36.87 7.19
C ALA A 155 -26.52 -36.67 8.67
N SER A 156 -26.41 -37.75 9.45
CA SER A 156 -26.50 -37.66 10.91
C SER A 156 -25.42 -36.74 11.47
N LEU A 157 -25.72 -36.07 12.59
CA LEU A 157 -24.78 -35.21 13.32
C LEU A 157 -23.84 -35.99 14.25
N ASP A 158 -23.79 -37.32 14.12
CA ASP A 158 -22.91 -38.17 14.89
C ASP A 158 -21.42 -37.83 14.64
N GLY A 159 -20.68 -37.62 15.73
CA GLY A 159 -19.26 -37.27 15.67
C GLY A 159 -18.97 -35.81 15.29
N PHE A 160 -19.98 -34.94 15.23
CA PHE A 160 -19.78 -33.50 15.07
C PHE A 160 -19.42 -32.86 16.41
N SER A 161 -18.43 -31.96 16.39
CA SER A 161 -18.15 -31.12 17.57
C SER A 161 -19.27 -30.11 17.78
N THR A 162 -19.66 -29.87 19.04
CA THR A 162 -20.71 -28.91 19.40
C THR A 162 -20.20 -27.73 20.23
N THR A 163 -18.89 -27.69 20.51
CA THR A 163 -18.27 -26.71 21.40
C THR A 163 -17.72 -25.49 20.66
N GLY A 164 -17.54 -25.55 19.33
CA GLY A 164 -17.17 -24.38 18.52
C GLY A 164 -15.79 -23.82 18.85
N SER A 165 -14.80 -24.66 19.14
CA SER A 165 -13.50 -24.27 19.71
C SER A 165 -12.63 -23.39 18.80
N LYS A 166 -12.82 -23.47 17.47
CA LYS A 166 -12.11 -22.66 16.48
C LYS A 166 -13.06 -22.27 15.35
N SER A 167 -13.00 -21.02 14.91
CA SER A 167 -13.75 -20.56 13.74
C SER A 167 -12.83 -20.61 12.52
N VAL A 168 -13.04 -21.58 11.63
CA VAL A 168 -12.37 -21.61 10.33
C VAL A 168 -13.08 -20.63 9.38
N THR A 169 -12.32 -19.82 8.64
CA THR A 169 -12.84 -18.88 7.65
C THR A 169 -12.36 -19.22 6.24
N GLY A 170 -13.25 -19.14 5.25
CA GLY A 170 -12.91 -19.47 3.86
C GLY A 170 -13.75 -18.73 2.82
N ASN A 171 -13.20 -18.52 1.62
CA ASN A 171 -14.01 -18.03 0.50
C ASN A 171 -15.02 -19.11 0.11
N LEU A 172 -16.28 -18.71 -0.05
CA LEU A 172 -17.39 -19.63 -0.34
C LEU A 172 -17.19 -20.42 -1.64
N TYR A 173 -16.51 -19.85 -2.63
CA TYR A 173 -16.35 -20.44 -3.96
C TYR A 173 -15.06 -21.25 -4.13
N GLU A 174 -14.19 -21.28 -3.12
CA GLU A 174 -12.94 -22.07 -3.17
C GLU A 174 -12.96 -23.28 -2.23
N VAL A 175 -13.87 -23.30 -1.25
CA VAL A 175 -13.97 -24.40 -0.29
C VAL A 175 -14.71 -25.60 -0.90
N THR A 176 -14.26 -26.81 -0.60
CA THR A 176 -14.95 -28.03 -1.02
C THR A 176 -15.92 -28.54 0.05
N ALA A 177 -16.88 -29.40 -0.34
CA ALA A 177 -17.80 -30.04 0.61
C ALA A 177 -17.07 -30.92 1.63
N ASP A 178 -15.99 -31.58 1.22
CA ASP A 178 -15.17 -32.40 2.11
C ASP A 178 -14.43 -31.55 3.15
N ASP A 179 -13.89 -30.39 2.75
CA ASP A 179 -13.25 -29.44 3.67
C ASP A 179 -14.25 -28.96 4.73
N VAL A 180 -15.45 -28.54 4.30
CA VAL A 180 -16.51 -28.07 5.22
C VAL A 180 -16.92 -29.18 6.17
N LEU A 181 -17.15 -30.40 5.68
CA LEU A 181 -17.50 -31.54 6.52
C LEU A 181 -16.40 -31.84 7.54
N GLN A 182 -15.14 -31.80 7.14
CA GLN A 182 -14.01 -31.99 8.04
C GLN A 182 -13.98 -30.90 9.13
N TYR A 183 -14.13 -29.63 8.76
CA TYR A 183 -14.16 -28.52 9.72
C TYR A 183 -15.34 -28.63 10.69
N MET A 184 -16.50 -29.06 10.20
CA MET A 184 -17.68 -29.28 11.03
C MET A 184 -17.49 -30.42 12.02
N LYS A 185 -16.88 -31.54 11.60
CA LYS A 185 -16.55 -32.64 12.53
C LYS A 185 -15.52 -32.22 13.58
N GLN A 186 -14.46 -31.54 13.16
CA GLN A 186 -13.34 -31.20 14.03
C GLN A 186 -13.63 -30.03 14.97
N TYR A 187 -14.26 -28.97 14.47
CA TYR A 187 -14.43 -27.70 15.18
C TYR A 187 -15.88 -27.35 15.48
N GLY A 188 -16.84 -27.94 14.76
CA GLY A 188 -18.27 -27.67 14.92
C GLY A 188 -18.72 -26.32 14.38
N LYS A 189 -17.83 -25.60 13.68
CA LYS A 189 -18.07 -24.22 13.24
C LYS A 189 -17.20 -23.87 12.03
N VAL A 190 -17.80 -23.27 11.00
CA VAL A 190 -17.11 -22.70 9.84
C VAL A 190 -17.86 -21.48 9.32
N ALA A 191 -17.13 -20.40 9.04
CA ALA A 191 -17.66 -19.17 8.47
C ALA A 191 -17.15 -19.01 7.04
N LEU A 192 -18.08 -18.90 6.10
CA LEU A 192 -17.82 -18.76 4.68
C LEU A 192 -18.37 -17.44 4.18
N SER A 193 -17.73 -16.86 3.17
CA SER A 193 -18.23 -15.64 2.53
C SER A 193 -17.77 -15.57 1.08
N PRO A 194 -18.63 -15.10 0.16
CA PRO A 194 -18.22 -14.66 -1.18
C PRO A 194 -17.09 -13.60 -1.14
N PHE A 195 -17.04 -12.81 -0.06
CA PHE A 195 -16.17 -11.65 0.11
C PHE A 195 -14.91 -11.93 0.92
N TYR A 196 -14.71 -13.17 1.39
CA TYR A 196 -13.46 -13.52 2.05
C TYR A 196 -12.34 -13.64 1.01
N PRO A 197 -11.11 -13.19 1.32
CA PRO A 197 -10.01 -13.23 0.36
C PRO A 197 -9.78 -14.65 -0.15
N THR A 198 -9.72 -14.77 -1.47
CA THR A 198 -9.35 -15.98 -2.19
C THR A 198 -7.91 -16.39 -1.88
N MET A 199 -7.55 -17.64 -2.14
CA MET A 199 -6.19 -18.12 -1.99
C MET A 199 -5.21 -17.34 -2.88
N ARG A 200 -5.65 -16.91 -4.06
CA ARG A 200 -4.86 -16.04 -4.94
C ARG A 200 -4.59 -14.68 -4.29
N GLU A 201 -5.62 -14.03 -3.76
CA GLU A 201 -5.49 -12.72 -3.08
C GLU A 201 -4.62 -12.81 -1.83
N LYS A 202 -4.79 -13.85 -1.02
CA LYS A 202 -3.92 -14.11 0.15
C LYS A 202 -2.45 -14.26 -0.25
N LYS A 203 -2.17 -15.01 -1.33
CA LYS A 203 -0.80 -15.16 -1.87
C LYS A 203 -0.24 -13.83 -2.37
N MET A 204 -1.02 -13.05 -3.12
CA MET A 204 -0.61 -11.72 -3.56
C MET A 204 -0.32 -10.80 -2.38
N GLN A 205 -1.19 -10.77 -1.37
CA GLN A 205 -1.01 -9.97 -0.17
C GLN A 205 0.25 -10.37 0.60
N GLN A 206 0.55 -11.67 0.74
CA GLN A 206 1.81 -12.14 1.30
C GLN A 206 3.01 -11.65 0.49
N GLN A 207 2.99 -11.74 -0.84
CA GLN A 207 4.08 -11.26 -1.68
C GLN A 207 4.30 -9.75 -1.53
N TYR A 208 3.24 -8.94 -1.50
CA TYR A 208 3.35 -7.50 -1.27
C TYR A 208 3.88 -7.19 0.13
N ASN A 209 3.40 -7.88 1.17
CA ASN A 209 3.88 -7.70 2.53
C ASN A 209 5.37 -8.04 2.65
N SER A 210 5.83 -9.12 2.01
CA SER A 210 7.25 -9.48 1.96
C SER A 210 8.08 -8.42 1.23
N LYS A 211 7.60 -7.88 0.11
CA LYS A 211 8.28 -6.78 -0.61
C LYS A 211 8.36 -5.51 0.22
N ILE A 212 7.29 -5.14 0.92
CA ILE A 212 7.27 -3.96 1.80
C ILE A 212 8.25 -4.15 2.96
N ALA A 213 8.30 -5.34 3.56
CA ALA A 213 9.24 -5.65 4.63
C ALA A 213 10.70 -5.57 4.15
N SER A 214 11.02 -6.14 2.98
CA SER A 214 12.37 -6.05 2.41
C SER A 214 12.77 -4.62 2.07
N LEU A 215 11.84 -3.83 1.52
CA LEU A 215 12.11 -2.44 1.17
C LEU A 215 12.36 -1.59 2.43
N LYS A 216 11.56 -1.80 3.49
CA LYS A 216 11.80 -1.17 4.80
C LYS A 216 13.17 -1.53 5.38
N GLN A 217 13.58 -2.79 5.27
CA GLN A 217 14.89 -3.23 5.75
C GLN A 217 16.04 -2.61 4.94
N GLN A 218 15.89 -2.48 3.62
CA GLN A 218 16.86 -1.81 2.76
C GLN A 218 17.03 -0.33 3.16
N PHE A 219 15.92 0.40 3.31
CA PHE A 219 15.96 1.80 3.74
C PHE A 219 16.61 1.98 5.12
N GLU A 220 16.32 1.10 6.10
CA GLU A 220 16.95 1.22 7.42
C GLU A 220 18.45 0.90 7.37
N THR A 221 18.87 -0.05 6.53
CA THR A 221 20.28 -0.39 6.32
C THR A 221 21.03 0.77 5.65
N GLU A 222 20.45 1.37 4.61
CA GLU A 222 21.04 2.51 3.92
C GLU A 222 21.15 3.73 4.83
N LYS A 223 20.11 4.02 5.61
CA LYS A 223 20.12 5.06 6.63
C LYS A 223 21.25 4.84 7.64
N SER A 224 21.38 3.62 8.18
CA SER A 224 22.46 3.28 9.11
C SER A 224 23.86 3.44 8.49
N ASN A 225 24.03 3.04 7.22
CA ASN A 225 25.28 3.23 6.50
C ASN A 225 25.61 4.72 6.31
N ILE A 226 24.64 5.54 5.93
CA ILE A 226 24.81 6.99 5.79
C ILE A 226 25.18 7.61 7.14
N GLU A 227 24.46 7.25 8.21
CA GLU A 227 24.75 7.71 9.57
C GLU A 227 26.16 7.33 10.04
N ALA A 228 26.65 6.15 9.65
CA ALA A 228 28.03 5.72 9.94
C ALA A 228 29.08 6.46 9.09
N THR A 229 28.73 6.91 7.88
CA THR A 229 29.67 7.59 6.97
C THR A 229 29.83 9.07 7.31
N ILE A 230 28.79 9.72 7.87
CA ILE A 230 28.81 11.14 8.27
C ILE A 230 30.00 11.47 9.21
N PRO A 231 30.26 10.71 10.31
CA PRO A 231 31.42 10.96 11.17
C PRO A 231 32.75 10.83 10.44
N SER A 232 32.89 9.83 9.56
CA SER A 232 34.12 9.61 8.79
C SER A 232 34.42 10.80 7.87
N LEU A 233 33.43 11.24 7.10
CA LEU A 233 33.53 12.42 6.24
C LEU A 233 33.83 13.69 7.06
N LYS A 234 33.20 13.84 8.23
CA LYS A 234 33.45 14.98 9.13
C LYS A 234 34.89 14.99 9.65
N ASN A 235 35.45 13.84 9.98
CA ASN A 235 36.85 13.72 10.41
C ASN A 235 37.81 14.06 9.26
N GLN A 236 37.58 13.53 8.06
CA GLN A 236 38.38 13.86 6.88
C GLN A 236 38.36 15.37 6.57
N MET A 237 37.19 16.01 6.67
CA MET A 237 37.04 17.46 6.54
C MET A 237 37.86 18.23 7.59
N ALA A 238 37.89 17.76 8.84
CA ALA A 238 38.67 18.37 9.91
C ALA A 238 40.19 18.22 9.67
N GLU A 239 40.64 17.04 9.24
CA GLU A 239 42.03 16.76 8.89
C GLU A 239 42.52 17.62 7.73
N LEU A 240 41.75 17.67 6.64
CA LEU A 240 42.07 18.52 5.48
C LEU A 240 42.14 20.00 5.87
N LYS A 241 41.21 20.47 6.72
CA LYS A 241 41.23 21.85 7.22
C LYS A 241 42.50 22.15 8.03
N GLN A 242 42.92 21.21 8.88
CA GLN A 242 44.16 21.33 9.64
C GLN A 242 45.40 21.35 8.72
N GLU A 243 45.42 20.51 7.69
CA GLU A 243 46.51 20.46 6.72
C GLU A 243 46.61 21.76 5.91
N ILE A 244 45.47 22.35 5.51
CA ILE A 244 45.42 23.66 4.85
C ILE A 244 46.02 24.74 5.77
N SER A 245 45.59 24.82 7.03
CA SER A 245 46.15 25.80 7.97
C SER A 245 47.65 25.61 8.19
N SER A 246 48.14 24.36 8.23
CA SER A 246 49.59 24.10 8.32
C SER A 246 50.34 24.56 7.07
N ARG A 247 49.79 24.32 5.87
CA ARG A 247 50.38 24.81 4.61
C ARG A 247 50.38 26.32 4.53
N ASP A 248 49.30 26.99 4.94
CA ASP A 248 49.22 28.45 4.96
C ASP A 248 50.31 29.06 5.87
N THR A 249 50.53 28.47 7.04
CA THR A 249 51.60 28.88 7.95
C THR A 249 52.98 28.76 7.29
N LYS A 250 53.27 27.61 6.67
CA LYS A 250 54.53 27.40 5.93
C LYS A 250 54.70 28.37 4.76
N MET A 251 53.60 28.71 4.08
CA MET A 251 53.60 29.65 2.97
C MET A 251 53.97 31.05 3.45
N MET A 252 53.41 31.48 4.60
CA MET A 252 53.78 32.74 5.24
C MET A 252 55.26 32.76 5.65
N ASP A 253 55.76 31.69 6.26
CA ASP A 253 57.17 31.58 6.66
C ASP A 253 58.12 31.67 5.46
N LEU A 254 57.84 30.90 4.39
CA LEU A 254 58.62 30.93 3.15
C LEU A 254 58.56 32.30 2.47
N GLN A 255 57.42 32.99 2.53
CA GLN A 255 57.26 34.32 1.96
C GLN A 255 58.09 35.35 2.74
N ALA A 256 58.10 35.27 4.07
CA ALA A 256 58.97 36.08 4.91
C ALA A 256 60.46 35.80 4.66
N GLU A 257 60.84 34.53 4.50
CA GLU A 257 62.21 34.13 4.18
C GLU A 257 62.65 34.64 2.80
N LEU A 258 61.76 34.59 1.80
CA LEU A 258 61.99 35.13 0.46
C LEU A 258 62.22 36.65 0.50
N GLU A 259 61.40 37.39 1.24
CA GLU A 259 61.57 38.85 1.41
C GLU A 259 62.89 39.20 2.09
N SER A 260 63.26 38.47 3.13
CA SER A 260 64.54 38.61 3.82
C SER A 260 65.73 38.36 2.88
N ALA A 261 65.70 37.26 2.12
CA ALA A 261 66.75 36.92 1.15
C ALA A 261 66.86 37.97 0.03
N ARG A 262 65.73 38.56 -0.39
CA ARG A 262 65.69 39.63 -1.39
C ARG A 262 66.32 40.92 -0.86
N SER A 263 66.01 41.28 0.39
CA SER A 263 66.64 42.40 1.11
C SER A 263 68.15 42.19 1.24
N HIS A 264 68.57 40.99 1.65
CA HIS A 264 69.99 40.63 1.75
C HIS A 264 70.72 40.77 0.41
N ASN A 265 70.11 40.30 -0.68
CA ASN A 265 70.66 40.46 -2.04
C ASN A 265 70.71 41.92 -2.48
N GLN A 266 69.74 42.74 -2.09
CA GLN A 266 69.74 44.18 -2.37
C GLN A 266 70.89 44.88 -1.64
N VAL A 267 71.14 44.53 -0.37
CA VAL A 267 72.31 44.99 0.39
C VAL A 267 73.60 44.53 -0.28
N ALA A 268 73.71 43.26 -0.67
CA ALA A 268 74.88 42.74 -1.38
C ALA A 268 75.14 43.47 -2.71
N ARG A 269 74.08 43.82 -3.45
CA ARG A 269 74.18 44.65 -4.65
C ARG A 269 74.69 46.05 -4.32
N LEU A 270 74.10 46.74 -3.34
CA LEU A 270 74.56 48.07 -2.94
C LEU A 270 76.03 48.06 -2.51
N VAL A 271 76.46 47.05 -1.75
CA VAL A 271 77.87 46.86 -1.38
C VAL A 271 78.76 46.67 -2.62
N SER A 272 78.31 45.87 -3.61
CA SER A 272 79.06 45.70 -4.86
C SER A 272 79.14 46.99 -5.69
N THR A 273 78.07 47.79 -5.72
CA THR A 273 78.02 49.08 -6.44
C THR A 273 78.88 50.14 -5.75
N LEU A 274 78.94 50.14 -4.40
CA LEU A 274 79.79 51.04 -3.62
C LEU A 274 81.28 50.67 -3.70
N LYS A 275 81.60 49.43 -4.08
CA LYS A 275 82.98 48.93 -4.19
C LYS A 275 83.77 49.66 -5.28
N ALA A 276 83.14 50.02 -6.40
CA ALA A 276 83.80 50.72 -7.51
C ALA A 276 84.14 52.19 -7.16
N PRO A 277 83.20 53.01 -6.65
CA PRO A 277 83.50 54.36 -6.15
C PRO A 277 84.52 54.38 -5.01
N LEU A 278 84.49 53.40 -4.08
CA LEU A 278 85.50 53.30 -3.01
C LEU A 278 86.89 52.99 -3.56
N ALA A 279 87.00 52.12 -4.57
CA ALA A 279 88.27 51.85 -5.25
C ALA A 279 88.78 53.11 -5.96
N GLU A 280 87.89 53.89 -6.57
CA GLU A 280 88.22 55.15 -7.23
C GLU A 280 88.64 56.24 -6.23
N LEU A 281 87.97 56.34 -5.08
CA LEU A 281 88.33 57.23 -3.98
C LEU A 281 89.67 56.83 -3.34
N THR A 282 89.93 55.53 -3.21
CA THR A 282 91.23 54.98 -2.77
C THR A 282 92.34 55.34 -3.77
N LYS A 283 92.04 55.29 -5.08
CA LYS A 283 92.95 55.67 -6.16
C LYS A 283 93.20 57.18 -6.18
N ALA A 284 92.19 57.99 -5.91
CA ALA A 284 92.31 59.45 -5.76
C ALA A 284 93.09 59.84 -4.49
N LEU A 285 92.90 59.13 -3.38
CA LEU A 285 93.73 59.30 -2.17
C LEU A 285 95.19 58.92 -2.44
N HIS A 286 95.43 57.86 -3.22
CA HIS A 286 96.77 57.45 -3.66
C HIS A 286 97.43 58.47 -4.61
N ALA A 287 96.66 59.35 -5.26
CA ALA A 287 97.19 60.41 -6.11
C ALA A 287 97.67 61.65 -5.34
N ILE A 288 97.43 61.73 -4.02
CA ILE A 288 97.80 62.87 -3.16
C ILE A 288 99.04 62.56 -2.28
N ALA A 289 99.57 61.33 -2.28
CA ALA A 289 100.79 60.98 -1.54
C ALA A 289 101.69 60.01 -2.33
N PRO A 290 103.03 60.20 -2.36
CA PRO A 290 103.92 59.33 -3.14
C PRO A 290 104.21 57.98 -2.45
N SER A 291 103.89 56.92 -3.19
CA SER A 291 104.48 55.57 -3.28
C SER A 291 105.00 54.83 -2.04
N SER A 292 104.43 53.66 -1.79
CA SER A 292 105.19 52.39 -1.75
C SER A 292 104.25 51.17 -1.92
N ASP A 293 104.65 50.28 -2.83
CA ASP A 293 104.08 48.96 -3.11
C ASP A 293 103.98 48.09 -1.82
N THR A 294 103.13 47.08 -1.66
CA THR A 294 102.98 45.91 -2.53
C THR A 294 101.84 44.99 -2.04
N ASN A 295 101.23 44.26 -2.97
CA ASN A 295 100.60 42.94 -2.85
C ASN A 295 99.22 42.78 -2.20
N ALA A 296 98.18 42.80 -3.05
CA ALA A 296 96.94 42.06 -2.86
C ALA A 296 97.03 40.70 -3.58
N ASN A 297 97.00 39.61 -2.82
CA ASN A 297 96.71 38.27 -3.33
C ASN A 297 95.22 37.98 -3.06
N SER A 298 94.43 37.77 -4.11
CA SER A 298 93.14 37.07 -3.99
C SER A 298 92.99 36.09 -5.14
N PRO A 299 92.82 34.78 -4.88
CA PRO A 299 92.25 33.89 -5.85
C PRO A 299 90.79 33.55 -5.51
N SER A 300 90.06 33.35 -6.60
CA SER A 300 89.07 32.29 -6.78
C SER A 300 87.71 32.40 -6.10
N SER A 301 86.77 32.82 -6.93
CA SER A 301 85.44 32.22 -7.12
C SER A 301 85.38 30.71 -6.87
N LYS A 302 84.43 30.25 -6.05
CA LYS A 302 83.63 29.03 -6.27
C LYS A 302 82.27 29.18 -5.59
N LEU A 303 81.22 29.52 -6.36
CA LEU A 303 79.84 29.17 -5.99
C LEU A 303 79.53 27.85 -6.69
N SER A 304 79.28 26.82 -5.88
CA SER A 304 78.95 25.47 -6.31
C SER A 304 77.53 25.41 -6.87
N ALA A 305 77.39 24.64 -7.95
CA ALA A 305 76.12 24.34 -8.60
C ALA A 305 75.18 23.57 -7.66
N PHE A 306 73.98 24.14 -7.43
CA PHE A 306 72.85 23.39 -6.90
C PHE A 306 72.11 22.71 -8.05
N LYS A 307 71.91 21.40 -7.90
CA LYS A 307 71.30 20.49 -8.87
C LYS A 307 69.81 20.80 -9.06
N ILE A 308 69.39 20.78 -10.32
CA ILE A 308 67.99 20.74 -10.75
C ILE A 308 67.42 19.35 -10.43
N ALA A 309 66.46 19.28 -9.53
CA ALA A 309 65.61 18.10 -9.35
C ALA A 309 64.28 18.49 -8.67
N ALA A 310 63.41 19.22 -9.37
CA ALA A 310 62.02 19.42 -8.93
C ALA A 310 61.13 19.94 -10.07
N LEU A 311 61.14 19.29 -11.23
CA LEU A 311 60.25 19.63 -12.34
C LEU A 311 59.53 18.39 -12.87
N ALA A 312 58.78 17.70 -12.00
CA ALA A 312 57.92 16.58 -12.42
C ALA A 312 56.71 16.30 -11.48
N VAL A 313 56.52 17.06 -10.40
CA VAL A 313 55.42 16.79 -9.44
C VAL A 313 54.08 17.46 -9.84
N PRO A 314 54.04 18.69 -10.41
CA PRO A 314 52.75 19.32 -10.75
C PRO A 314 52.05 18.68 -11.96
N ALA A 315 52.81 18.14 -12.92
CA ALA A 315 52.26 17.60 -14.17
C ALA A 315 51.56 16.25 -13.96
N VAL A 316 52.06 15.40 -13.05
CA VAL A 316 51.49 14.07 -12.77
C VAL A 316 50.16 14.20 -12.01
N ASN A 317 50.07 15.14 -11.06
CA ASN A 317 48.81 15.40 -10.34
C ASN A 317 47.72 15.99 -11.26
N PHE A 318 48.08 16.82 -12.24
CA PHE A 318 47.13 17.34 -13.21
C PHE A 318 46.58 16.24 -14.13
N ILE A 319 47.42 15.31 -14.57
CA ILE A 319 47.00 14.17 -15.41
C ILE A 319 46.07 13.23 -14.63
N LEU A 320 46.37 12.95 -13.35
CA LEU A 320 45.52 12.09 -12.51
C LEU A 320 44.14 12.73 -12.24
N LEU A 321 44.09 14.05 -12.05
CA LEU A 321 42.83 14.78 -11.87
C LEU A 321 41.97 14.77 -13.14
N VAL A 322 42.58 14.96 -14.31
CA VAL A 322 41.88 14.89 -15.61
C VAL A 322 41.37 13.47 -15.88
N CYS A 323 42.16 12.43 -15.57
CA CYS A 323 41.72 11.05 -15.68
C CYS A 323 40.57 10.72 -14.71
N GLY A 324 40.58 11.25 -13.49
CA GLY A 324 39.50 11.09 -12.51
C GLY A 324 38.18 11.70 -12.97
N ILE A 325 38.23 12.92 -13.51
CA ILE A 325 37.04 13.62 -14.03
C ILE A 325 36.46 12.89 -15.25
N LEU A 326 37.32 12.42 -16.17
CA LEU A 326 36.89 11.64 -17.33
C LEU A 326 36.30 10.28 -16.94
N GLY A 327 36.82 9.64 -15.90
CA GLY A 327 36.29 8.39 -15.36
C GLY A 327 34.88 8.56 -14.76
N ILE A 328 34.66 9.65 -14.01
CA ILE A 328 33.35 9.97 -13.43
C ILE A 328 32.33 10.29 -14.54
N TYR A 329 32.74 11.02 -15.58
CA TYR A 329 31.87 11.34 -16.71
C TYR A 329 31.41 10.08 -17.47
N LYS A 330 32.32 9.12 -17.69
CA LYS A 330 31.97 7.82 -18.29
C LYS A 330 31.06 6.96 -17.41
N LEU A 331 31.18 7.07 -16.09
CA LEU A 331 30.34 6.32 -15.15
C LEU A 331 28.90 6.85 -15.15
N ILE A 332 28.73 8.17 -15.23
CA ILE A 332 27.43 8.85 -15.33
C ILE A 332 26.75 8.54 -16.68
N GLU A 333 27.51 8.54 -17.77
CA GLU A 333 26.99 8.18 -19.10
C GLU A 333 26.55 6.70 -19.16
N SER A 334 27.21 5.82 -18.40
CA SER A 334 26.85 4.41 -18.30
C SER A 334 25.60 4.18 -17.44
N SER A 335 25.34 5.02 -16.43
CA SER A 335 24.11 4.92 -15.62
C SER A 335 22.87 5.41 -16.36
N GLU A 336 22.97 6.47 -17.15
CA GLU A 336 21.84 6.95 -17.98
C GLU A 336 21.44 5.94 -19.06
N LYS A 337 22.42 5.22 -19.64
CA LYS A 337 22.16 4.14 -20.61
C LYS A 337 21.47 2.93 -19.96
N LEU A 338 21.70 2.68 -18.68
CA LEU A 338 21.06 1.59 -17.93
C LEU A 338 19.60 1.95 -17.53
N GLU A 339 19.35 3.20 -17.15
CA GLU A 339 17.97 3.69 -16.90
C GLU A 339 17.13 3.73 -18.19
N ALA A 340 17.71 4.14 -19.33
CA ALA A 340 17.01 4.14 -20.61
C ALA A 340 16.64 2.73 -21.10
N ALA A 341 17.51 1.73 -20.87
CA ALA A 341 17.23 0.34 -21.19
C ALA A 341 16.13 -0.27 -20.29
N THR A 342 16.03 0.18 -19.04
CA THR A 342 15.03 -0.30 -18.08
C THR A 342 13.66 0.37 -18.30
N ALA A 343 13.63 1.63 -18.76
CA ALA A 343 12.40 2.35 -19.09
C ALA A 343 11.68 1.78 -20.35
N HIS A 344 12.42 1.26 -21.33
CA HIS A 344 11.82 0.62 -22.52
C HIS A 344 11.26 -0.78 -22.28
N GLN A 345 11.50 -1.40 -21.12
CA GLN A 345 10.91 -2.70 -20.76
C GLN A 345 9.58 -2.56 -19.98
N ILE A 346 9.22 -1.34 -19.55
CA ILE A 346 8.04 -1.05 -18.71
C ILE A 346 6.84 -0.52 -19.53
N VAL A 347 7.04 -0.18 -20.81
CA VAL A 347 5.96 0.32 -21.69
C VAL A 347 5.91 -0.46 -23.01
N ALA A 348 5.33 -1.65 -22.98
CA ALA A 348 4.78 -2.29 -24.18
C ALA A 348 3.48 -3.01 -23.81
N PRO A 349 2.32 -2.65 -24.41
CA PRO A 349 1.09 -3.40 -24.23
C PRO A 349 1.20 -4.72 -25.00
N ALA A 350 0.98 -5.83 -24.29
CA ALA A 350 0.89 -7.14 -24.90
C ALA A 350 -0.41 -7.25 -25.71
N VAL A 351 -0.33 -7.01 -27.02
CA VAL A 351 -1.29 -7.51 -28.02
C VAL A 351 -0.53 -8.02 -29.24
N GLY A 352 -0.53 -9.34 -29.41
CA GLY A 352 -0.52 -10.04 -30.70
C GLY A 352 0.79 -10.15 -31.48
N ASN A 353 1.50 -11.28 -31.28
CA ASN A 353 1.72 -12.35 -32.29
C ASN A 353 3.08 -13.03 -32.12
N SER A 354 3.06 -14.33 -31.83
CA SER A 354 3.92 -15.26 -32.53
C SER A 354 3.07 -16.43 -33.01
N SER A 355 3.13 -16.65 -34.32
CA SER A 355 2.68 -17.85 -35.01
C SER A 355 3.91 -18.56 -35.57
N GLN A 356 3.69 -19.82 -35.97
CA GLN A 356 4.58 -20.81 -36.61
C GLN A 356 5.34 -21.72 -35.64
N ALA A 357 5.29 -23.05 -35.76
CA ALA A 357 4.58 -24.00 -36.65
C ALA A 357 4.63 -25.37 -35.92
N ASP A 358 3.71 -26.34 -36.09
CA ASP A 358 3.59 -27.20 -37.26
C ASP A 358 2.21 -27.91 -37.33
N ASP A 359 1.61 -27.84 -38.52
CA ASP A 359 0.95 -28.87 -39.32
C ASP A 359 0.34 -30.14 -38.64
N SER A 360 -0.98 -30.30 -38.75
CA SER A 360 -1.62 -31.03 -39.87
C SER A 360 -2.97 -31.71 -39.53
N LEU A 361 -3.80 -31.81 -40.59
CA LEU A 361 -4.91 -32.73 -40.86
C LEU A 361 -6.37 -32.46 -40.37
N PHE A 362 -7.17 -32.08 -41.37
CA PHE A 362 -8.51 -32.60 -41.77
C PHE A 362 -9.82 -32.19 -41.08
N SER A 363 -10.62 -31.45 -41.88
CA SER A 363 -12.07 -31.65 -42.17
C SER A 363 -13.08 -31.26 -41.07
N SER A 364 -14.27 -30.73 -41.33
CA SER A 364 -14.96 -30.27 -42.55
C SER A 364 -16.33 -29.72 -42.11
N THR A 365 -16.67 -28.51 -42.59
CA THR A 365 -18.00 -27.98 -43.00
C THR A 365 -19.21 -27.96 -42.04
N PRO A 366 -20.14 -26.99 -42.23
CA PRO A 366 -21.12 -26.51 -41.26
C PRO A 366 -22.55 -27.01 -41.53
N LEU A 367 -23.47 -26.74 -40.59
CA LEU A 367 -24.91 -26.76 -40.87
C LEU A 367 -25.44 -25.33 -40.97
N GLN A 368 -26.16 -25.14 -42.07
CA GLN A 368 -26.82 -23.96 -42.58
C GLN A 368 -28.33 -24.01 -42.22
N GLU A 369 -29.02 -22.90 -42.47
CA GLU A 369 -30.47 -22.69 -42.53
C GLU A 369 -31.17 -22.28 -41.21
N GLY A 370 -32.00 -21.23 -41.15
CA GLY A 370 -32.70 -20.55 -42.25
C GLY A 370 -32.94 -19.06 -41.99
N GLU A 371 -32.91 -18.32 -43.10
CA GLU A 371 -33.54 -17.03 -43.30
C GLU A 371 -35.05 -17.08 -42.97
N GLN A 372 -35.58 -15.97 -42.44
CA GLN A 372 -36.55 -15.12 -43.18
C GLN A 372 -37.01 -13.96 -42.29
N THR A 373 -36.51 -12.76 -42.60
CA THR A 373 -37.22 -11.48 -42.41
C THR A 373 -38.03 -11.23 -43.69
N PRO A 374 -39.17 -10.51 -43.66
CA PRO A 374 -39.11 -9.03 -43.64
C PRO A 374 -40.30 -8.43 -42.85
N THR A 375 -40.46 -7.14 -42.55
CA THR A 375 -40.33 -5.95 -43.37
C THR A 375 -40.51 -4.72 -42.47
N ASN A 376 -39.92 -3.64 -42.95
CA ASN A 376 -39.84 -2.28 -42.45
C ASN A 376 -41.21 -1.55 -42.36
N ARG A 377 -41.43 -0.72 -41.32
CA ARG A 377 -42.32 0.46 -41.39
C ARG A 377 -41.83 1.60 -40.49
N LYS A 378 -41.51 2.72 -41.14
CA LYS A 378 -41.30 4.07 -40.59
C LYS A 378 -42.63 4.79 -40.37
N SER A 379 -42.74 5.50 -39.24
CA SER A 379 -43.47 6.79 -39.03
C SER A 379 -43.16 7.20 -37.58
N LYS A 380 -42.39 8.25 -37.23
CA LYS A 380 -42.45 9.70 -37.51
C LYS A 380 -43.59 10.43 -36.77
N ASP A 381 -43.18 11.47 -36.04
CA ASP A 381 -43.90 12.63 -35.48
C ASP A 381 -44.78 12.36 -34.21
N ASP A 382 -44.48 12.98 -33.06
CA ASP A 382 -44.92 14.34 -32.69
C ASP A 382 -44.36 14.87 -31.36
N ALA A 383 -44.32 16.20 -31.26
CA ALA A 383 -43.76 17.02 -30.20
C ALA A 383 -44.84 17.73 -29.35
N SER A 384 -44.55 18.00 -28.07
CA SER A 384 -45.07 19.13 -27.25
C SER A 384 -44.36 19.08 -25.89
N VAL A 385 -43.41 19.95 -25.50
CA VAL A 385 -43.51 21.38 -25.11
C VAL A 385 -44.55 21.67 -24.01
N SER A 386 -44.08 21.68 -22.74
CA SER A 386 -44.12 22.73 -21.67
C SER A 386 -45.28 23.77 -21.58
N PRO A 387 -45.32 24.70 -20.59
CA PRO A 387 -44.83 24.78 -19.18
C PRO A 387 -45.89 25.41 -18.22
N PHE A 388 -45.52 25.69 -16.95
CA PHE A 388 -45.99 26.77 -16.01
C PHE A 388 -46.02 26.22 -14.56
N LYS A 389 -45.82 26.97 -13.48
CA LYS A 389 -45.08 28.20 -13.15
C LYS A 389 -45.01 28.27 -11.61
N THR A 390 -44.01 29.02 -11.18
CA THR A 390 -43.63 29.62 -9.90
C THR A 390 -44.73 30.17 -8.97
N SER A 391 -44.28 30.36 -7.72
CA SER A 391 -44.60 31.40 -6.71
C SER A 391 -45.39 30.92 -5.50
N ASP A 392 -45.25 31.47 -4.30
CA ASP A 392 -44.25 32.28 -3.57
C ASP A 392 -44.92 32.57 -2.22
N GLN A 393 -44.13 32.96 -1.21
CA GLN A 393 -44.55 33.71 -0.01
C GLN A 393 -45.37 32.93 1.07
N LYS A 394 -45.21 33.11 2.39
CA LYS A 394 -44.62 34.20 3.17
C LYS A 394 -44.43 33.79 4.65
N GLU A 395 -43.42 34.39 5.27
CA GLU A 395 -43.36 34.99 6.63
C GLU A 395 -44.20 34.38 7.79
N ASN A 396 -43.58 34.06 8.93
CA ASN A 396 -43.35 35.04 10.01
C ASN A 396 -42.65 34.46 11.28
N VAL A 397 -41.66 35.22 11.78
CA VAL A 397 -41.45 35.68 13.18
C VAL A 397 -41.40 34.61 14.30
N SER A 398 -40.23 34.26 14.84
CA SER A 398 -39.49 34.94 15.94
C SER A 398 -40.26 35.07 17.26
N THR A 399 -39.85 34.35 18.31
CA THR A 399 -39.50 34.98 19.61
C THR A 399 -38.83 33.99 20.57
N LYS A 400 -37.78 34.50 21.21
CA LYS A 400 -37.13 34.02 22.43
C LYS A 400 -38.13 33.88 23.58
N LYS A 401 -37.90 32.98 24.56
CA LYS A 401 -37.37 33.31 25.91
C LYS A 401 -37.40 32.09 26.84
N ALA A 402 -36.39 32.03 27.69
CA ALA A 402 -36.10 31.03 28.71
C ALA A 402 -36.92 31.21 30.01
N GLU A 403 -36.74 30.23 30.90
CA GLU A 403 -37.04 30.19 32.35
C GLU A 403 -38.54 30.05 32.69
N LYS A 404 -39.01 29.21 33.62
CA LYS A 404 -38.44 28.80 34.91
C LYS A 404 -39.25 27.62 35.53
N GLU A 405 -38.57 26.82 36.36
CA GLU A 405 -39.01 26.09 37.57
C GLU A 405 -40.50 25.94 37.89
N ASN A 406 -40.97 24.68 38.07
CA ASN A 406 -41.47 24.10 39.35
C ASN A 406 -42.37 22.88 39.09
N GLN A 407 -41.86 21.67 39.37
CA GLN A 407 -42.40 20.64 40.28
C GLN A 407 -41.67 19.32 40.11
#